data_AF-A0ABD3LND9-F1
#
_entry.id   AF-A0ABD3LND9-F1
#
_cell.length_a   1.000
_cell.length_b   1.000
_cell.length_c   1.000
_cell.angle_alpha   90.00
_cell.angle_beta   90.00
_cell.angle_gamma   90.00
#
_symmetry.space_group_name_H-M   'P 1'
#
loop_
_entity.id
_entity.type
_entity.pdbx_description
1 polymer ?
#
loop_
_entity_poly.entity_id
_entity_poly.type
_entity_poly.pdbx_seq_one_letter_code
_entity_poly.pdbx_strand_id
1 'polypeptide(L)'
;MSDDPYANSMAYILKDMVTVTPSDVDYDYSTTSPYTAAAAYGHATCSQAVSYSDCGICMGSIKSQILAICPNSLGLQAKLEHCRIRYENYSFNGLVVWRRT
;
A
#
# COMPACT_ATOMS: atom_id res chain seq x y z
N MET A 1 9.72 -9.53 -18.98
CA MET A 1 9.50 -8.09 -18.78
C MET A 1 8.13 -7.81 -19.36
N SER A 2 7.13 -7.60 -18.52
CA SER A 2 5.84 -7.12 -19.00
C SER A 2 5.97 -5.62 -19.22
N ASP A 3 5.68 -5.15 -20.43
CA ASP A 3 5.54 -3.72 -20.78
C ASP A 3 4.29 -3.11 -20.12
N ASP A 4 4.05 -3.40 -18.84
CA ASP A 4 2.90 -2.91 -18.09
C ASP A 4 3.29 -1.61 -17.35
N PRO A 5 2.82 -0.44 -17.81
CA PRO A 5 3.12 0.83 -17.15
C PRO A 5 2.61 0.87 -15.71
N TYR A 6 1.56 0.10 -15.40
CA TYR A 6 0.99 0.03 -14.06
C TYR A 6 1.91 -0.70 -13.08
N ALA A 7 2.69 -1.69 -13.55
CA ALA A 7 3.64 -2.40 -12.70
C ALA A 7 4.69 -1.46 -12.07
N ASN A 8 5.11 -0.42 -12.81
CA ASN A 8 6.01 0.62 -12.28
C ASN A 8 5.34 1.46 -11.20
N SER A 9 4.07 1.84 -11.39
CA SER A 9 3.28 2.56 -10.39
C SER A 9 3.09 1.75 -9.11
N MET A 10 2.74 0.47 -9.25
CA MET A 10 2.59 -0.44 -8.12
C MET A 10 3.91 -0.62 -7.36
N ALA A 11 5.01 -0.86 -8.09
CA ALA A 11 6.33 -1.01 -7.48
C ALA A 11 6.78 0.25 -6.73
N TYR A 12 6.47 1.44 -7.27
CA TYR A 12 6.72 2.72 -6.62
C TYR A 12 5.98 2.80 -5.29
N ILE A 13 4.64 2.69 -5.29
CA ILE A 13 3.86 2.89 -4.06
C ILE A 13 4.15 1.82 -3.01
N LEU A 14 4.43 0.57 -3.40
CA LEU A 14 4.81 -0.49 -2.46
C LEU A 14 6.17 -0.21 -1.80
N LYS A 15 7.14 0.35 -2.54
CA LYS A 15 8.41 0.78 -1.96
C LYS A 15 8.22 1.98 -1.03
N ASP A 16 7.43 2.95 -1.48
CA ASP A 16 7.18 4.20 -0.77
C ASP A 16 6.47 3.95 0.57
N MET A 17 5.36 3.21 0.56
CA MET A 17 4.64 2.81 1.77
C MET A 17 5.54 2.08 2.78
N VAL A 18 6.34 1.10 2.34
CA VAL A 18 7.25 0.39 3.24
C VAL A 18 8.31 1.30 3.85
N THR A 19 8.74 2.33 3.12
CA THR A 19 9.78 3.26 3.56
C THR A 19 9.24 4.31 4.53
N VAL A 20 8.04 4.84 4.27
CA VAL A 20 7.54 6.03 4.95
C VAL A 20 6.62 5.70 6.12
N THR A 21 5.75 4.69 6.02
CA THR A 21 4.77 4.35 7.07
C THR A 21 5.37 4.22 8.47
N PRO A 22 6.56 3.60 8.66
CA PRO A 22 7.14 3.51 9.98
C PRO A 22 7.36 4.86 10.65
N SER A 23 7.74 5.89 9.90
CA SER A 23 8.05 7.23 10.43
C SER A 23 6.93 8.25 10.23
N ASP A 24 5.82 7.85 9.62
CA ASP A 24 4.70 8.75 9.37
C ASP A 24 3.92 9.06 10.65
N VAL A 25 3.20 10.18 10.64
CA VAL A 25 2.36 10.55 11.77
C VAL A 25 1.27 9.49 11.95
N ASP A 26 1.03 9.08 13.19
CA ASP A 26 0.05 8.05 13.56
C ASP A 26 0.24 6.68 12.88
N TYR A 27 1.39 6.45 12.23
CA TYR A 27 1.64 5.34 11.32
C TYR A 27 0.56 5.17 10.25
N ASP A 28 0.04 6.27 9.68
CA ASP A 28 -1.03 6.26 8.69
C ASP A 28 -0.58 7.03 7.43
N TYR A 29 -0.13 6.28 6.42
CA TYR A 29 0.48 6.86 5.24
C TYR A 29 -0.29 6.58 3.96
N SER A 30 -0.52 7.63 3.17
CA SER A 30 -1.12 7.57 1.84
C SER A 30 -0.17 8.08 0.77
N THR A 31 -0.12 7.41 -0.38
CA THR A 31 0.72 7.82 -1.50
C THR A 31 0.03 7.59 -2.85
N THR A 32 0.49 8.31 -3.88
CA THR A 32 0.06 8.14 -5.27
C THR A 32 1.30 8.09 -6.14
N SER A 33 1.35 7.19 -7.12
CA SER A 33 2.49 7.08 -8.01
C SER A 33 2.64 8.35 -8.88
N PRO A 34 3.88 8.71 -9.27
CA PRO A 34 4.11 9.87 -10.13
C PRO A 34 3.72 9.63 -11.60
N TYR A 35 3.30 8.41 -11.97
CA TYR A 35 3.02 8.01 -13.35
C TYR A 35 1.54 8.21 -13.68
N THR A 36 1.19 9.35 -14.26
CA THR A 36 -0.20 9.79 -14.47
C THR A 36 -1.00 8.93 -15.46
N ALA A 37 -0.34 8.30 -16.44
CA ALA A 37 -1.02 7.45 -17.43
C ALA A 37 -1.56 6.13 -16.84
N ALA A 38 -0.96 5.65 -15.75
CA ALA A 38 -1.32 4.42 -15.08
C ALA A 38 -1.11 4.57 -13.57
N ALA A 39 -1.74 5.59 -12.98
CA ALA A 39 -1.54 5.94 -11.58
C ALA A 39 -1.98 4.80 -10.64
N ALA A 40 -1.20 4.55 -9.60
CA ALA A 40 -1.56 3.67 -8.50
C ALA A 40 -1.71 4.48 -7.22
N TYR A 41 -2.68 4.09 -6.41
CA TYR A 41 -3.00 4.72 -5.13
C TYR A 41 -2.71 3.73 -4.03
N GLY A 42 -2.01 4.17 -2.98
CA GLY A 42 -1.57 3.32 -1.89
C GLY A 42 -1.94 3.90 -0.53
N HIS A 43 -2.31 3.03 0.40
CA HIS A 43 -2.49 3.35 1.80
C HIS A 43 -1.93 2.23 2.66
N ALA A 44 -1.18 2.63 3.68
CA ALA A 44 -0.53 1.71 4.60
C ALA A 44 -0.65 2.21 6.02
N THR A 45 -0.93 1.28 6.93
CA THR A 45 -1.00 1.57 8.36
C THR A 45 -0.22 0.59 9.20
N CYS A 46 0.27 1.05 10.34
CA CYS A 46 0.71 0.18 11.44
C CYS A 46 -0.12 0.42 12.71
N SER A 47 -0.07 -0.55 13.63
CA SER A 47 -0.61 -0.38 14.98
C SER A 47 0.17 0.70 15.74
N GLN A 48 -0.52 1.63 16.39
CA GLN A 48 0.13 2.64 17.24
C GLN A 48 0.82 2.05 18.48
N ALA A 49 0.57 0.76 18.77
CA ALA A 49 1.19 0.07 19.90
C ALA A 49 2.60 -0.50 19.60
N VAL A 50 3.08 -0.45 18.35
CA VAL A 50 4.39 -1.01 17.97
C VAL A 50 5.45 0.06 17.78
N SER A 51 6.72 -0.34 17.87
CA SER A 51 7.85 0.57 17.61
C SER A 51 8.01 0.88 16.12
N TYR A 52 8.74 1.96 15.80
CA TYR A 52 9.17 2.29 14.44
C TYR A 52 9.81 1.09 13.72
N SER A 53 10.69 0.35 14.43
CA SER A 53 11.37 -0.81 13.87
C SER A 53 10.40 -1.96 13.56
N ASP A 54 9.48 -2.25 14.48
CA ASP A 54 8.51 -3.33 14.32
C ASP A 54 7.51 -3.03 13.20
N CYS A 55 7.10 -1.76 13.05
CA CYS A 55 6.31 -1.34 11.90
C CYS A 55 7.06 -1.59 10.58
N GLY A 56 8.35 -1.20 10.50
CA GLY A 56 9.18 -1.47 9.32
C GLY A 56 9.30 -2.96 8.97
N ILE A 57 9.49 -3.81 9.98
CA ILE A 57 9.53 -5.27 9.82
C ILE A 57 8.18 -5.80 9.31
N CYS A 58 7.07 -5.35 9.88
CA CYS A 58 5.73 -5.76 9.44
C CYS A 58 5.48 -5.34 7.99
N MET A 59 5.81 -4.10 7.63
CA MET A 59 5.66 -3.54 6.29
C MET A 59 6.49 -4.30 5.24
N GLY A 60 7.73 -4.66 5.57
CA GLY A 60 8.54 -5.53 4.70
C GLY A 60 7.94 -6.94 4.53
N SER A 61 7.41 -7.50 5.61
CA SER A 61 6.81 -8.84 5.62
C SER A 61 5.54 -8.91 4.77
N ILE A 62 4.62 -7.94 4.95
CA ILE A 62 3.35 -7.90 4.20
C ILE A 62 3.59 -7.64 2.71
N LYS A 63 4.56 -6.76 2.36
CA LYS A 63 4.98 -6.56 0.96
C LYS A 63 5.47 -7.85 0.33
N SER A 64 6.29 -8.62 1.05
CA SER A 64 6.82 -9.90 0.55
C SER A 64 5.70 -10.92 0.30
N GLN A 65 4.71 -11.00 1.20
CA GLN A 65 3.55 -11.87 1.02
C GLN A 65 2.67 -11.43 -0.18
N ILE A 66 2.43 -10.11 -0.32
CA ILE A 66 1.71 -9.56 -1.47
C ILE A 66 2.35 -10.00 -2.78
N LEU A 67 3.67 -9.83 -2.92
CA LEU A 67 4.39 -10.16 -4.16
C LEU A 67 4.45 -11.66 -4.42
N ALA A 68 4.38 -12.49 -3.39
CA ALA A 68 4.36 -13.95 -3.53
C ALA A 68 2.98 -14.49 -3.93
N ILE A 69 1.90 -13.95 -3.36
CA ILE A 69 0.53 -14.47 -3.54
C ILE A 69 -0.16 -13.81 -4.75
N CYS A 70 0.06 -12.51 -4.94
CA CYS A 70 -0.68 -11.67 -5.89
C CYS A 70 0.27 -10.81 -6.77
N PRO A 71 1.25 -11.41 -7.48
CA PRO A 71 2.31 -10.66 -8.17
C PRO A 71 1.82 -9.67 -9.24
N ASN A 72 0.63 -9.91 -9.82
CA ASN A 72 0.08 -9.13 -10.94
C ASN A 72 -1.30 -8.52 -10.61
N SER A 73 -1.65 -8.37 -9.32
CA SER A 73 -2.96 -7.81 -8.99
C SER A 73 -3.01 -6.32 -9.25
N LEU A 74 -4.06 -5.85 -9.93
CA LEU A 74 -4.30 -4.42 -10.15
C LEU A 74 -4.63 -3.67 -8.85
N GLY A 75 -5.22 -4.36 -7.89
CA GLY A 75 -5.52 -3.83 -6.57
C GLY A 75 -5.66 -4.95 -5.55
N LEU A 76 -5.39 -4.67 -4.28
CA LEU A 76 -5.62 -5.60 -3.19
C LEU A 76 -5.65 -4.89 -1.85
N GLN A 77 -6.01 -5.68 -0.85
CA GLN A 77 -5.88 -5.34 0.55
C GLN A 77 -5.31 -6.52 1.31
N ALA A 78 -4.20 -6.30 1.99
CA ALA A 78 -3.56 -7.28 2.85
C ALA A 78 -3.49 -6.73 4.28
N LYS A 79 -3.60 -7.63 5.26
CA LYS A 79 -3.47 -7.29 6.68
C LYS A 79 -2.68 -8.38 7.40
N LEU A 80 -1.74 -7.96 8.24
CA LEU A 80 -1.10 -8.75 9.29
C LEU A 80 -1.53 -8.23 10.66
N GLU A 81 -0.97 -8.79 11.73
CA GLU A 81 -1.30 -8.40 13.10
C GLU A 81 -1.09 -6.91 13.37
N HIS A 82 0.03 -6.36 12.88
CA HIS A 82 0.44 -4.99 13.20
C HIS A 82 0.46 -4.03 12.01
N CYS A 83 0.14 -4.47 10.80
CA CYS A 83 0.19 -3.62 9.61
C CYS A 83 -0.82 -4.03 8.54
N ARG A 84 -1.12 -3.08 7.65
CA ARG A 84 -2.05 -3.25 6.54
C ARG A 84 -1.52 -2.48 5.34
N ILE A 85 -1.69 -3.04 4.15
CA ILE A 85 -1.47 -2.35 2.87
C ILE A 85 -2.74 -2.48 2.04
N ARG A 86 -3.17 -1.38 1.45
CA ARG A 86 -4.14 -1.36 0.35
C ARG A 86 -3.51 -0.63 -0.83
N TYR A 87 -3.67 -1.18 -2.02
CA TYR A 87 -3.43 -0.41 -3.23
C TYR A 87 -4.49 -0.71 -4.29
N GLU A 88 -4.73 0.26 -5.16
CA GLU A 88 -5.72 0.19 -6.24
C GLU A 88 -5.26 1.03 -7.43
N ASN A 89 -5.82 0.76 -8.62
CA ASN A 89 -5.64 1.60 -9.81
C ASN A 89 -6.64 2.77 -9.88
N TYR A 90 -7.38 3.03 -8.80
CA TYR A 90 -8.31 4.14 -8.64
C TYR A 90 -8.13 4.79 -7.27
N SER A 91 -8.44 6.09 -7.16
CA SER A 91 -8.36 6.79 -5.87
C SER A 91 -9.44 6.29 -4.91
N PHE A 92 -9.04 6.00 -3.67
CA PHE A 92 -9.95 5.58 -2.59
C PHE A 92 -9.81 6.45 -1.33
N ASN A 93 -9.03 7.53 -1.40
CA ASN A 93 -8.89 8.52 -0.34
C ASN A 93 -9.94 9.62 -0.54
N GLY A 94 -11.18 9.35 -0.09
CA GLY A 94 -12.34 10.23 -0.26
C GLY A 94 -13.65 9.48 -0.05
N LEU A 95 -14.76 10.19 0.13
CA LEU A 95 -16.10 9.65 0.45
C LEU A 95 -16.56 8.58 -0.55
N VAL A 96 -16.21 7.31 -0.31
CA VAL A 96 -17.05 6.19 -0.70
C VAL A 96 -18.29 6.26 0.18
N VAL A 97 -19.31 6.98 -0.29
CA VAL A 97 -20.67 6.84 0.22
C VAL A 97 -21.06 5.39 -0.08
N TRP A 98 -20.85 4.50 0.89
CA TRP A 98 -21.52 3.21 0.89
C TRP A 98 -23.01 3.50 0.96
N ARG A 99 -23.68 3.60 -0.20
CA ARG A 99 -25.13 3.36 -0.24
C ARG A 99 -25.30 1.88 0.09
N ARG A 100 -25.46 1.61 1.39
CA ARG A 100 -26.11 0.40 1.86
C ARG A 100 -27.53 0.43 1.31
N THR A 101 -27.75 -0.25 0.19
CA THR A 101 -29.05 -0.91 -0.05
C THR A 101 -29.12 -2.14 0.83
#